data_AF-A0A9E7F145-F1
#
_entry.id   AF-A0A9E7F145-F1
#
_cell.length_a   1.000
_cell.length_b   1.000
_cell.length_c   1.000
_cell.angle_alpha   90.00
_cell.angle_beta   90.00
_cell.angle_gamma   90.00
#
_symmetry.space_group_name_H-M   'P 1'
#
loop_
_entity.id
_entity.type
_entity.pdbx_description
1 polymer ?
#
loop_
_entity_poly.entity_id
_entity_poly.type
_entity_poly.pdbx_seq_one_letter_code
_entity_poly.pdbx_strand_id
1 'polypeptide(L)'
;MPRPWRPIAAAKCCTADDHVVLGNLSRCRPTRADLSKKVAELRFFRRLSSSDLGGSPCSARLNADDEFSHSFGAGLYAFQLSELKAITHDFSSNFLLGEGGFGTVHKGYIDDRMRPGLKAQAVAVKLLDVEGLQGHREWLAEVIFLGQFRHPHLVKLIGYCCEDEERLLVYEFMPRGSLENHLFRRISTAALSWGTRLKIAIGAAKGLAFLHGAEKPVIYRDFKTSNILLDHDFTAKLSDFGLAKMGPEGEDTHVTTRVMGTHGYAAPEYVMTGHLTAKSDVYSYGVVLLELLTGRRAMDKTKPKKEEKLVDWAKPYLTSSRRLRCIMDHRLAGSYSTKGSREVASLALRCISPSPKDRPQMSTVVETLEGLQHLKDMAVSSGAWPPVVGRHAISAKTKLDNMANARRRSSSAKLA
;
A
#
# COMPACT_ATOMS: atom_id res chain seq x y z
N MET A 1 22.83 -66.19 3.13
CA MET A 1 21.59 -66.43 3.90
C MET A 1 21.90 -66.51 5.39
N PRO A 2 21.40 -65.61 6.24
CA PRO A 2 21.42 -65.78 7.68
C PRO A 2 20.24 -66.66 8.16
N ARG A 3 20.48 -67.50 9.16
CA ARG A 3 19.51 -68.37 9.85
C ARG A 3 19.65 -68.12 11.40
N PRO A 4 18.83 -68.70 12.30
CA PRO A 4 17.99 -67.85 13.19
C PRO A 4 18.26 -67.91 14.72
N TRP A 5 17.75 -66.90 15.46
CA TRP A 5 17.42 -66.86 16.93
C TRP A 5 18.63 -67.04 17.92
N ARG A 6 18.68 -66.57 19.19
CA ARG A 6 17.74 -66.59 20.35
C ARG A 6 18.24 -65.57 21.47
N PRO A 7 17.89 -65.56 22.79
CA PRO A 7 16.95 -64.53 23.35
C PRO A 7 17.29 -63.80 24.71
N ILE A 8 16.48 -62.76 25.03
CA ILE A 8 15.94 -62.30 26.37
C ILE A 8 16.85 -61.68 27.48
N ALA A 9 16.26 -60.64 28.13
CA ALA A 9 16.52 -59.96 29.42
C ALA A 9 17.47 -58.73 29.41
N ALA A 10 17.18 -57.56 30.03
CA ALA A 10 15.95 -56.96 30.62
C ALA A 10 16.22 -55.41 30.76
N ALA A 11 15.38 -54.49 31.29
CA ALA A 11 14.07 -54.50 31.95
C ALA A 11 13.38 -53.10 31.87
N LYS A 12 12.13 -52.98 32.35
CA LYS A 12 11.40 -51.76 32.84
C LYS A 12 11.43 -50.46 32.01
N CYS A 13 10.27 -50.08 31.47
CA CYS A 13 9.63 -48.79 31.84
C CYS A 13 8.12 -48.85 31.62
N CYS A 14 7.36 -48.02 32.35
CA CYS A 14 5.89 -48.17 32.48
C CYS A 14 5.08 -47.25 31.55
N THR A 15 3.95 -47.79 31.07
CA THR A 15 2.64 -47.14 30.82
C THR A 15 2.52 -45.85 30.00
N ALA A 16 1.59 -45.91 29.04
CA ALA A 16 0.98 -44.79 28.31
C ALA A 16 0.00 -43.98 29.24
N ASP A 17 -0.68 -42.89 28.86
CA ASP A 17 -1.54 -42.69 27.67
C ASP A 17 -1.54 -41.28 27.06
N ASP A 18 -1.87 -41.26 25.77
CA ASP A 18 -2.45 -40.23 24.89
C ASP A 18 -2.61 -38.76 25.35
N HIS A 19 -2.17 -37.83 24.50
CA HIS A 19 -2.97 -36.65 24.16
C HIS A 19 -2.72 -36.11 22.73
N VAL A 20 -3.83 -35.78 22.06
CA VAL A 20 -3.98 -35.30 20.67
C VAL A 20 -3.02 -34.17 20.26
N VAL A 21 -2.40 -34.31 19.08
CA VAL A 21 -1.62 -33.25 18.43
C VAL A 21 -2.53 -32.23 17.75
N LEU A 22 -2.52 -30.99 18.24
CA LEU A 22 -3.08 -29.82 17.56
C LEU A 22 -1.97 -28.80 17.32
N GLY A 23 -1.52 -28.68 16.06
CA GLY A 23 -0.35 -27.89 15.70
C GLY A 23 -0.58 -26.39 15.83
N ASN A 24 0.19 -25.73 16.71
CA ASN A 24 0.19 -24.28 16.83
C ASN A 24 0.97 -23.62 15.68
N LEU A 25 0.27 -22.88 14.82
CA LEU A 25 0.87 -21.92 13.90
C LEU A 25 1.48 -20.75 14.71
N SER A 26 2.81 -20.74 14.84
CA SER A 26 3.54 -19.71 15.57
C SER A 26 3.36 -18.33 14.93
N ARG A 27 2.70 -17.41 15.64
CA ARG A 27 2.64 -15.98 15.29
C ARG A 27 4.04 -15.35 15.39
N CYS A 28 4.72 -15.18 14.26
CA CYS A 28 5.87 -14.27 14.18
C CYS A 28 5.39 -12.81 14.28
N ARG A 29 5.20 -12.32 15.52
CA ARG A 29 5.11 -10.88 15.82
C ARG A 29 6.52 -10.39 16.16
N PRO A 30 7.14 -9.50 15.36
CA PRO A 30 8.26 -8.70 15.84
C PRO A 30 7.78 -7.90 17.06
N THR A 31 8.59 -7.80 18.11
CA THR A 31 8.18 -7.00 19.27
C THR A 31 8.38 -5.51 18.97
N ARG A 32 7.59 -4.64 19.63
CA ARG A 32 7.72 -3.18 19.44
C ARG A 32 9.15 -2.66 19.70
N ALA A 33 9.89 -3.32 20.60
CA ALA A 33 11.27 -3.00 20.93
C ALA A 33 12.26 -3.26 19.76
N ASP A 34 11.99 -4.25 18.91
CA ASP A 34 12.88 -4.64 17.81
C ASP A 34 12.90 -3.62 16.65
N LEU A 35 11.77 -2.93 16.42
CA LEU A 35 11.72 -1.79 15.50
C LEU A 35 12.34 -0.54 16.13
N SER A 36 12.02 -0.25 17.40
CA SER A 36 12.52 0.93 18.11
C SER A 36 14.05 0.99 18.13
N LYS A 37 14.71 -0.09 18.59
CA LYS A 37 16.19 -0.14 18.67
C LYS A 37 16.86 0.13 17.33
N LYS A 38 16.39 -0.50 16.26
CA LYS A 38 16.94 -0.33 14.91
C LYS A 38 16.82 1.11 14.40
N VAL A 39 15.71 1.78 14.68
CA VAL A 39 15.47 3.17 14.27
C VAL A 39 16.23 4.17 15.15
N ALA A 40 16.43 3.87 16.43
CA ALA A 40 17.05 4.78 17.40
C ALA A 40 18.58 4.90 17.28
N GLU A 41 19.29 3.88 16.79
CA GLU A 41 20.76 3.88 16.68
C GLU A 41 21.29 4.73 15.50
N LEU A 42 20.42 5.24 14.64
CA LEU A 42 20.78 5.84 13.35
C LEU A 42 21.21 7.31 13.47
N ARG A 43 22.50 7.53 13.72
CA ARG A 43 23.16 8.85 13.76
C ARG A 43 22.89 9.74 12.54
N PHE A 44 22.49 9.17 11.40
CA PHE A 44 22.15 9.90 10.17
C PHE A 44 20.88 10.76 10.24
N PHE A 45 19.85 10.36 11.00
CA PHE A 45 18.57 11.11 11.00
C PHE A 45 18.68 12.50 11.61
N ARG A 46 19.61 12.71 12.55
CA ARG A 46 19.90 14.04 13.12
C ARG A 46 20.39 15.04 12.05
N ARG A 47 21.03 14.58 10.96
CA ARG A 47 21.50 15.45 9.87
C ARG A 47 20.41 15.79 8.86
N LEU A 48 19.40 14.93 8.67
CA LEU A 48 18.26 15.19 7.77
C LEU A 48 17.35 16.33 8.24
N SER A 49 17.54 16.84 9.47
CA SER A 49 16.85 17.99 10.04
C SER A 49 17.69 19.28 10.08
N SER A 50 18.94 19.25 9.57
CA SER A 50 19.88 20.37 9.63
C SER A 50 20.34 20.79 8.23
N SER A 51 20.64 22.08 8.06
CA SER A 51 20.80 22.77 6.78
C SER A 51 22.14 22.57 6.08
N ASP A 52 22.88 21.51 6.39
CA ASP A 52 24.24 21.26 5.87
C ASP A 52 24.32 20.02 4.97
N LEU A 53 24.12 20.22 3.66
CA LEU A 53 24.52 19.30 2.60
C LEU A 53 25.26 20.03 1.46
N GLY A 54 26.22 20.88 1.85
CA GLY A 54 27.25 21.41 0.96
C GLY A 54 28.33 20.35 0.70
N GLY A 55 28.00 19.29 -0.03
CA GLY A 55 28.94 18.22 -0.40
C GLY A 55 28.22 16.92 -0.72
N SER A 56 28.43 16.39 -1.94
CA SER A 56 27.95 15.06 -2.32
C SER A 56 28.76 14.00 -1.55
N PRO A 57 28.14 13.13 -0.73
CA PRO A 57 28.88 12.12 0.02
C PRO A 57 29.55 11.06 -0.88
N CYS A 58 29.11 10.95 -2.13
CA CYS A 58 29.47 9.87 -3.06
C CYS A 58 30.80 10.11 -3.81
N SER A 59 31.42 11.29 -3.71
CA SER A 59 32.67 11.59 -4.43
C SER A 59 33.95 11.05 -3.77
N ALA A 60 33.83 10.37 -2.62
CA ALA A 60 34.95 9.73 -1.93
C ALA A 60 35.22 8.33 -2.50
N ARG A 61 36.33 8.18 -3.24
CA ARG A 61 36.70 6.96 -3.98
C ARG A 61 36.87 5.72 -3.10
N LEU A 62 36.12 4.66 -3.42
CA LEU A 62 36.52 3.23 -3.52
C LEU A 62 37.30 2.56 -2.36
N ASN A 63 37.30 3.10 -1.14
CA ASN A 63 37.89 2.45 0.04
C ASN A 63 36.98 2.50 1.29
N ALA A 64 35.69 2.81 1.11
CA ALA A 64 34.73 3.04 2.21
C ALA A 64 33.47 2.14 2.14
N ASP A 65 33.52 1.08 1.32
CA ASP A 65 32.34 0.29 0.94
C ASP A 65 31.71 -0.44 2.14
N ASP A 66 32.49 -0.86 3.13
CA ASP A 66 31.98 -1.49 4.36
C ASP A 66 31.21 -0.51 5.25
N GLU A 67 31.75 0.69 5.54
CA GLU A 67 31.11 1.63 6.48
C GLU A 67 29.80 2.22 5.93
N PHE A 68 29.74 2.44 4.61
CA PHE A 68 28.51 2.87 3.94
C PHE A 68 27.48 1.74 3.88
N SER A 69 27.89 0.52 3.50
CA SER A 69 26.98 -0.64 3.39
C SER A 69 26.43 -1.11 4.74
N HIS A 70 27.23 -1.07 5.80
CA HIS A 70 26.78 -1.41 7.16
C HIS A 70 25.71 -0.44 7.69
N SER A 71 25.66 0.79 7.20
CA SER A 71 24.74 1.84 7.67
C SER A 71 23.28 1.69 7.19
N PHE A 72 23.02 0.96 6.11
CA PHE A 72 21.68 0.81 5.53
C PHE A 72 20.92 -0.46 5.95
N GLY A 73 21.58 -1.34 6.72
CA GLY A 73 21.00 -2.57 7.25
C GLY A 73 21.62 -3.82 6.63
N ALA A 74 21.94 -4.80 7.48
CA ALA A 74 22.63 -6.02 7.08
C ALA A 74 21.83 -6.83 6.04
N GLY A 75 22.34 -6.89 4.80
CA GLY A 75 21.84 -7.75 3.73
C GLY A 75 21.18 -7.03 2.53
N LEU A 76 21.56 -5.78 2.25
CA LEU A 76 21.43 -5.20 0.89
C LEU A 76 22.70 -5.48 0.09
N TYR A 77 22.55 -5.67 -1.23
CA TYR A 77 23.67 -5.80 -2.16
C TYR A 77 23.95 -4.46 -2.88
N ALA A 78 25.18 -3.96 -2.80
CA ALA A 78 25.63 -2.82 -3.61
C ALA A 78 26.07 -3.32 -5.00
N PHE A 79 25.19 -3.17 -6.00
CA PHE A 79 25.43 -3.57 -7.39
C PHE A 79 26.19 -2.50 -8.17
N GLN A 80 26.97 -2.93 -9.16
CA GLN A 80 27.54 -2.07 -10.20
C GLN A 80 26.51 -1.81 -11.30
N LEU A 81 26.61 -0.68 -12.00
CA LEU A 81 25.76 -0.36 -13.15
C LEU A 81 25.94 -1.41 -14.27
N SER A 82 27.15 -1.94 -14.43
CA SER A 82 27.48 -3.01 -15.37
C SER A 82 26.65 -4.29 -15.14
N GLU A 83 26.52 -4.73 -13.88
CA GLU A 83 25.68 -5.87 -13.48
C GLU A 83 24.20 -5.59 -13.79
N LEU A 84 23.71 -4.39 -13.49
CA LEU A 84 22.31 -4.02 -13.70
C LEU A 84 21.96 -3.87 -15.18
N LYS A 85 22.88 -3.36 -16.00
CA LYS A 85 22.75 -3.34 -17.47
C LYS A 85 22.73 -4.76 -18.05
N ALA A 86 23.60 -5.65 -17.57
CA ALA A 86 23.63 -7.04 -18.05
C ALA A 86 22.27 -7.75 -17.84
N ILE A 87 21.66 -7.63 -16.65
CA ILE A 87 20.40 -8.33 -16.35
C ILE A 87 19.13 -7.69 -16.92
N THR A 88 19.20 -6.42 -17.33
CA THR A 88 18.07 -5.68 -17.93
C THR A 88 18.19 -5.54 -19.46
N HIS A 89 19.25 -6.10 -20.06
CA HIS A 89 19.63 -5.90 -21.46
C HIS A 89 19.78 -4.41 -21.82
N ASP A 90 20.68 -3.72 -21.09
CA ASP A 90 20.94 -2.27 -21.16
C ASP A 90 19.65 -1.44 -21.06
N PHE A 91 18.83 -1.78 -20.06
CA PHE A 91 17.52 -1.15 -19.81
C PHE A 91 16.59 -1.13 -21.03
N SER A 92 16.61 -2.20 -21.83
CA SER A 92 15.76 -2.31 -23.03
C SER A 92 14.27 -2.10 -22.71
N SER A 93 13.60 -1.35 -23.59
CA SER A 93 12.16 -1.07 -23.52
C SER A 93 11.28 -2.33 -23.57
N ASN A 94 11.79 -3.44 -24.12
CA ASN A 94 11.13 -4.75 -24.09
C ASN A 94 10.94 -5.30 -22.67
N PHE A 95 11.73 -4.83 -21.70
CA PHE A 95 11.65 -5.22 -20.30
C PHE A 95 11.03 -4.12 -19.41
N LEU A 96 10.53 -3.02 -19.97
CA LEU A 96 9.89 -1.95 -19.22
C LEU A 96 8.60 -2.45 -18.53
N LEU A 97 8.57 -2.35 -17.21
CA LEU A 97 7.43 -2.70 -16.34
C LEU A 97 6.53 -1.51 -16.06
N GLY A 98 7.10 -0.31 -16.01
CA GLY A 98 6.39 0.94 -15.74
C GLY A 98 7.32 2.15 -15.76
N GLU A 99 6.70 3.33 -15.85
CA GLU A 99 7.34 4.64 -15.94
C GLU A 99 6.46 5.63 -15.18
N GLY A 100 7.07 6.61 -14.50
CA GLY A 100 6.36 7.67 -13.80
C GLY A 100 7.33 8.73 -13.27
N GLY A 101 6.83 9.66 -12.44
CA GLY A 101 7.63 10.76 -11.87
C GLY A 101 8.72 10.36 -10.88
N PHE A 102 9.07 9.07 -10.81
CA PHE A 102 10.16 8.49 -10.03
C PHE A 102 11.11 7.67 -10.93
N GLY A 103 11.11 7.95 -12.24
CA GLY A 103 11.87 7.25 -13.27
C GLY A 103 11.22 5.96 -13.80
N THR A 104 12.03 5.13 -14.44
CA THR A 104 11.60 3.89 -15.12
C THR A 104 11.87 2.65 -14.28
N VAL A 105 11.09 1.59 -14.49
CA VAL A 105 11.28 0.29 -13.83
C VAL A 105 11.39 -0.80 -14.89
N HIS A 106 12.52 -1.49 -14.93
CA HIS A 106 12.79 -2.58 -15.88
C HIS A 106 12.83 -3.92 -15.17
N LYS A 107 12.38 -4.97 -15.85
CA LYS A 107 12.51 -6.35 -15.39
C LYS A 107 13.95 -6.81 -15.62
N GLY A 108 14.54 -7.44 -14.62
CA GLY A 108 15.80 -8.16 -14.76
C GLY A 108 15.71 -9.59 -14.24
N TYR A 109 16.76 -10.36 -14.48
CA TYR A 109 16.94 -11.69 -13.89
C TYR A 109 18.35 -11.85 -13.34
N ILE A 110 18.47 -12.06 -12.04
CA ILE A 110 19.73 -12.38 -11.39
C ILE A 110 19.92 -13.89 -11.46
N ASP A 111 21.10 -14.36 -11.84
CA ASP A 111 21.49 -15.77 -11.80
C ASP A 111 22.29 -16.13 -10.53
N ASP A 112 22.47 -17.43 -10.26
CA ASP A 112 23.19 -17.92 -9.07
C ASP A 112 24.73 -17.70 -9.14
N ARG A 113 25.25 -17.19 -10.26
CA ARG A 113 26.69 -17.00 -10.51
C ARG A 113 27.14 -15.56 -10.32
N MET A 114 26.23 -14.59 -10.49
CA MET A 114 26.52 -13.17 -10.40
C MET A 114 27.10 -12.79 -9.02
N ARG A 115 26.45 -13.23 -7.92
CA ARG A 115 26.92 -12.92 -6.56
C ARG A 115 26.76 -14.08 -5.57
N PRO A 116 27.84 -14.43 -4.82
CA PRO A 116 27.75 -15.39 -3.72
C PRO A 116 26.66 -15.01 -2.70
N GLY A 117 25.82 -15.99 -2.33
CA GLY A 117 24.75 -15.80 -1.35
C GLY A 117 23.46 -15.18 -1.88
N LEU A 118 23.45 -14.62 -3.11
CA LEU A 118 22.25 -14.13 -3.77
C LEU A 118 21.68 -15.24 -4.66
N LYS A 119 20.44 -15.67 -4.38
CA LYS A 119 19.75 -16.71 -5.16
C LYS A 119 19.26 -16.17 -6.50
N ALA A 120 19.29 -17.02 -7.53
CA ALA A 120 18.69 -16.72 -8.82
C ALA A 120 17.20 -16.37 -8.68
N GLN A 121 16.81 -15.21 -9.22
CA GLN A 121 15.45 -14.69 -9.12
C GLN A 121 15.18 -13.58 -10.14
N ALA A 122 13.92 -13.43 -10.53
CA ALA A 122 13.48 -12.24 -11.26
C ALA A 122 13.46 -11.03 -10.32
N VAL A 123 13.90 -9.88 -10.84
CA VAL A 123 13.97 -8.61 -10.10
C VAL A 123 13.29 -7.48 -10.88
N ALA A 124 12.95 -6.41 -10.18
CA ALA A 124 12.59 -5.13 -10.76
C ALA A 124 13.70 -4.11 -10.44
N VAL A 125 14.30 -3.52 -11.46
CA VAL A 125 15.33 -2.48 -11.34
C VAL A 125 14.68 -1.13 -11.62
N LYS A 126 14.57 -0.28 -10.60
CA LYS A 126 14.09 1.11 -10.72
C LYS A 126 15.28 2.01 -10.96
N LEU A 127 15.28 2.73 -12.08
CA LEU A 127 16.19 3.84 -12.35
C LEU A 127 15.46 5.08 -11.87
N LEU A 128 16.07 5.83 -10.96
CA LEU A 128 15.49 7.10 -10.51
C LEU A 128 15.93 8.20 -11.46
N ASP A 129 14.97 9.03 -11.86
CA ASP A 129 15.26 10.20 -12.68
C ASP A 129 16.09 11.21 -11.85
N VAL A 130 17.24 11.61 -12.38
CA VAL A 130 18.26 12.40 -11.66
C VAL A 130 18.16 13.89 -12.01
N GLU A 131 16.95 14.38 -12.32
CA GLU A 131 16.66 15.82 -12.41
C GLU A 131 16.73 16.49 -11.00
N GLY A 132 17.97 16.61 -10.49
CA GLY A 132 18.33 17.38 -9.31
C GLY A 132 18.25 16.63 -7.97
N LEU A 133 18.30 17.42 -6.88
CA LEU A 133 18.41 16.93 -5.50
C LEU A 133 17.20 16.10 -5.00
N GLN A 134 16.11 16.01 -5.77
CA GLN A 134 14.92 15.26 -5.36
C GLN A 134 15.11 13.75 -5.52
N GLY A 135 15.56 13.27 -6.70
CA GLY A 135 15.76 11.85 -6.96
C GLY A 135 16.76 11.20 -5.98
N HIS A 136 17.84 11.91 -5.61
CA HIS A 136 18.79 11.45 -4.60
C HIS A 136 18.16 11.33 -3.19
N ARG A 137 17.29 12.27 -2.79
CA ARG A 137 16.60 12.21 -1.49
C ARG A 137 15.60 11.05 -1.44
N GLU A 138 14.91 10.80 -2.54
CA GLU A 138 13.96 9.69 -2.68
C GLU A 138 14.71 8.35 -2.68
N TRP A 139 15.82 8.23 -3.42
CA TRP A 139 16.73 7.08 -3.35
C TRP A 139 17.15 6.78 -1.91
N LEU A 140 17.68 7.79 -1.21
CA LEU A 140 18.19 7.66 0.15
C LEU A 140 17.09 7.26 1.13
N ALA A 141 15.87 7.82 0.99
CA ALA A 141 14.72 7.42 1.79
C ALA A 141 14.33 5.96 1.56
N GLU A 142 14.28 5.50 0.31
CA GLU A 142 13.97 4.09 -0.01
C GLU A 142 15.02 3.12 0.54
N VAL A 143 16.31 3.40 0.37
CA VAL A 143 17.40 2.56 0.91
C VAL A 143 17.33 2.50 2.44
N ILE A 144 17.14 3.65 3.11
CA ILE A 144 17.05 3.72 4.58
C ILE A 144 15.85 2.92 5.10
N PHE A 145 14.65 3.11 4.54
CA PHE A 145 13.46 2.43 5.06
C PHE A 145 13.43 0.94 4.67
N LEU A 146 13.62 0.60 3.40
CA LEU A 146 13.49 -0.79 2.93
C LEU A 146 14.73 -1.66 3.18
N GLY A 147 15.90 -1.06 3.42
CA GLY A 147 17.08 -1.80 3.90
C GLY A 147 16.90 -2.37 5.31
N GLN A 148 16.15 -1.66 6.14
CA GLN A 148 15.94 -2.01 7.55
C GLN A 148 14.64 -2.78 7.82
N PHE A 149 13.58 -2.49 7.06
CA PHE A 149 12.27 -3.12 7.24
C PHE A 149 12.11 -4.39 6.40
N ARG A 150 11.75 -5.49 7.07
CA ARG A 150 11.36 -6.75 6.42
C ARG A 150 9.99 -7.16 6.94
N HIS A 151 8.99 -7.16 6.07
CA HIS A 151 7.60 -7.47 6.41
C HIS A 151 6.87 -8.06 5.19
N PRO A 152 5.99 -9.08 5.34
CA PRO A 152 5.35 -9.76 4.19
C PRO A 152 4.50 -8.87 3.27
N HIS A 153 4.10 -7.69 3.77
CA HIS A 153 3.29 -6.71 3.02
C HIS A 153 4.07 -5.43 2.64
N LEU A 154 5.40 -5.47 2.67
CA LEU A 154 6.28 -4.46 2.08
C LEU A 154 7.10 -5.13 0.97
N VAL A 155 7.37 -4.43 -0.13
CA VAL A 155 8.22 -4.95 -1.21
C VAL A 155 9.67 -5.00 -0.71
N LYS A 156 10.30 -6.16 -0.83
CA LYS A 156 11.69 -6.38 -0.45
C LYS A 156 12.63 -5.64 -1.40
N LEU A 157 13.37 -4.66 -0.88
CA LEU A 157 14.60 -4.18 -1.49
C LEU A 157 15.68 -5.27 -1.34
N ILE A 158 16.31 -5.62 -2.46
CA ILE A 158 17.42 -6.57 -2.56
C ILE A 158 18.75 -5.81 -2.50
N GLY A 159 18.82 -4.65 -3.13
CA GLY A 159 20.05 -3.88 -3.22
C GLY A 159 19.86 -2.55 -3.97
N TYR A 160 20.97 -1.87 -4.20
CA TYR A 160 21.04 -0.56 -4.83
C TYR A 160 22.25 -0.46 -5.74
N CYS A 161 22.27 0.54 -6.63
CA CYS A 161 23.48 1.03 -7.30
C CYS A 161 23.61 2.53 -7.04
N CYS A 162 24.84 2.97 -6.82
CA CYS A 162 25.22 4.34 -6.52
C CYS A 162 26.61 4.59 -7.12
N GLU A 163 26.67 4.69 -8.45
CA GLU A 163 27.89 4.97 -9.21
C GLU A 163 27.74 6.35 -9.87
N ASP A 164 28.73 7.23 -9.74
CA ASP A 164 28.69 8.61 -10.21
C ASP A 164 27.36 9.33 -9.86
N GLU A 165 26.56 9.72 -10.85
CA GLU A 165 25.22 10.31 -10.69
C GLU A 165 24.08 9.28 -10.79
N GLU A 166 24.36 8.04 -11.21
CA GLU A 166 23.37 6.97 -11.41
C GLU A 166 22.85 6.44 -10.07
N ARG A 167 21.52 6.48 -9.88
CA ARG A 167 20.84 6.00 -8.66
C ARG A 167 19.78 4.97 -9.02
N LEU A 168 20.08 3.70 -8.72
CA LEU A 168 19.18 2.58 -9.01
C LEU A 168 18.85 1.80 -7.74
N LEU A 169 17.67 1.16 -7.75
CA LEU A 169 17.15 0.30 -6.69
C LEU A 169 16.68 -1.04 -7.27
N VAL A 170 17.03 -2.13 -6.60
CA VAL A 170 16.73 -3.50 -7.05
C VAL A 170 15.77 -4.16 -6.07
N TYR A 171 14.58 -4.52 -6.54
CA TYR A 171 13.51 -5.10 -5.73
C TYR A 171 13.14 -6.52 -6.19
N GLU A 172 12.46 -7.27 -5.33
CA GLU A 172 11.77 -8.50 -5.75
C GLU A 172 10.77 -8.20 -6.89
N PHE A 173 10.74 -9.06 -7.91
CA PHE A 173 9.77 -8.90 -9.01
C PHE A 173 8.35 -9.25 -8.57
N MET A 174 7.40 -8.35 -8.84
CA MET A 174 5.99 -8.49 -8.47
C MET A 174 5.15 -8.90 -9.69
N PRO A 175 4.92 -10.21 -9.95
CA PRO A 175 4.45 -10.70 -11.25
C PRO A 175 3.03 -10.28 -11.65
N ARG A 176 2.19 -9.82 -10.71
CA ARG A 176 0.86 -9.29 -11.03
C ARG A 176 0.82 -7.76 -11.14
N GLY A 177 1.95 -7.06 -10.95
CA GLY A 177 2.04 -5.61 -11.03
C GLY A 177 1.18 -4.89 -9.97
N SER A 178 0.79 -3.65 -10.26
CA SER A 178 0.01 -2.81 -9.34
C SER A 178 -1.48 -3.13 -9.31
N LEU A 179 -2.11 -2.94 -8.14
CA LEU A 179 -3.56 -3.02 -7.95
C LEU A 179 -4.33 -2.10 -8.90
N GLU A 180 -3.77 -0.93 -9.23
CA GLU A 180 -4.34 0.00 -10.22
C GLU A 180 -4.62 -0.69 -11.57
N ASN A 181 -3.70 -1.52 -12.05
CA ASN A 181 -3.85 -2.23 -13.32
C ASN A 181 -5.05 -3.20 -13.29
N HIS A 182 -5.26 -3.90 -12.17
CA HIS A 182 -6.38 -4.83 -12.00
C HIS A 182 -7.73 -4.12 -11.81
N LEU A 183 -7.73 -2.92 -11.23
CA LEU A 183 -8.97 -2.15 -11.04
C LEU A 183 -9.39 -1.39 -12.31
N PHE A 184 -8.46 -0.74 -13.02
CA PHE A 184 -8.83 0.27 -14.03
C PHE A 184 -8.40 -0.03 -15.47
N ARG A 185 -7.46 -0.93 -15.75
CA ARG A 185 -7.12 -1.28 -17.14
C ARG A 185 -8.13 -2.28 -17.72
N ARG A 186 -8.67 -1.97 -18.89
CA ARG A 186 -9.61 -2.84 -19.65
C ARG A 186 -9.00 -4.18 -20.11
N ILE A 187 -7.67 -4.30 -20.04
CA ILE A 187 -6.90 -5.45 -20.54
C ILE A 187 -6.86 -6.61 -19.52
N SER A 188 -7.18 -6.36 -18.24
CA SER A 188 -7.34 -7.47 -17.27
C SER A 188 -8.57 -8.28 -17.63
N THR A 189 -8.36 -9.50 -18.13
CA THR A 189 -9.41 -10.40 -18.64
C THR A 189 -10.41 -10.87 -17.58
N ALA A 190 -10.06 -10.73 -16.29
CA ALA A 190 -10.95 -10.96 -15.17
C ALA A 190 -10.90 -9.78 -14.19
N ALA A 191 -12.05 -9.42 -13.63
CA ALA A 191 -12.14 -8.46 -12.52
C ALA A 191 -11.78 -9.16 -11.19
N LEU A 192 -11.12 -8.43 -10.28
CA LEU A 192 -10.81 -8.97 -8.95
C LEU A 192 -12.11 -9.37 -8.22
N SER A 193 -12.15 -10.62 -7.76
CA SER A 193 -13.24 -11.14 -6.92
C SER A 193 -13.35 -10.37 -5.60
N TRP A 194 -14.53 -10.40 -4.96
CA TRP A 194 -14.72 -9.78 -3.65
C TRP A 194 -13.70 -10.28 -2.60
N GLY A 195 -13.47 -11.59 -2.54
CA GLY A 195 -12.48 -12.19 -1.63
C GLY A 195 -11.05 -11.73 -1.92
N THR A 196 -10.67 -11.60 -3.20
CA THR A 196 -9.35 -11.09 -3.59
C THR A 196 -9.19 -9.61 -3.22
N ARG A 197 -10.21 -8.77 -3.45
CA ARG A 197 -10.20 -7.35 -3.03
C ARG A 197 -10.04 -7.21 -1.52
N LEU A 198 -10.72 -8.05 -0.75
CA LEU A 198 -10.62 -8.03 0.72
C LEU A 198 -9.25 -8.54 1.21
N LYS A 199 -8.69 -9.61 0.61
CA LYS A 199 -7.31 -10.07 0.87
C LYS A 199 -6.29 -8.93 0.64
N ILE A 200 -6.44 -8.21 -0.47
CA ILE A 200 -5.58 -7.08 -0.83
C ILE A 200 -5.74 -5.92 0.16
N ALA A 201 -6.97 -5.56 0.54
CA ALA A 201 -7.25 -4.53 1.54
C ALA A 201 -6.60 -4.85 2.89
N ILE A 202 -6.73 -6.10 3.37
CA ILE A 202 -6.12 -6.59 4.61
C ILE A 202 -4.59 -6.53 4.52
N GLY A 203 -4.00 -7.03 3.42
CA GLY A 203 -2.54 -7.03 3.25
C GLY A 203 -1.96 -5.61 3.23
N ALA A 204 -2.56 -4.70 2.46
CA ALA A 204 -2.12 -3.30 2.42
C ALA A 204 -2.31 -2.61 3.79
N ALA A 205 -3.39 -2.92 4.52
CA ALA A 205 -3.60 -2.43 5.88
C ALA A 205 -2.53 -2.95 6.86
N LYS A 206 -2.13 -4.22 6.74
CA LYS A 206 -1.04 -4.81 7.55
C LYS A 206 0.31 -4.15 7.26
N GLY A 207 0.62 -3.86 5.99
CA GLY A 207 1.82 -3.11 5.61
C GLY A 207 1.86 -1.73 6.28
N LEU A 208 0.75 -0.99 6.22
CA LEU A 208 0.68 0.34 6.82
C LEU A 208 0.62 0.30 8.36
N ALA A 209 -0.06 -0.69 8.96
CA ALA A 209 -0.07 -0.92 10.40
C ALA A 209 1.31 -1.28 10.97
N PHE A 210 2.15 -1.96 10.20
CA PHE A 210 3.55 -2.22 10.55
C PHE A 210 4.35 -0.90 10.62
N LEU A 211 4.25 -0.05 9.59
CA LEU A 211 4.94 1.25 9.52
C LEU A 211 4.50 2.19 10.66
N HIS A 212 3.20 2.25 10.95
CA HIS A 212 2.64 3.06 12.04
C HIS A 212 2.84 2.45 13.43
N GLY A 213 3.25 1.18 13.53
CA GLY A 213 3.35 0.43 14.78
C GLY A 213 4.67 0.58 15.53
N ALA A 214 5.66 1.24 14.92
CA ALA A 214 6.94 1.59 15.52
C ALA A 214 6.79 2.72 16.56
N GLU A 215 7.75 2.83 17.48
CA GLU A 215 7.77 3.90 18.50
C GLU A 215 7.85 5.30 17.86
N LYS A 216 8.72 5.46 16.86
CA LYS A 216 8.66 6.56 15.89
C LYS A 216 7.95 6.03 14.63
N PRO A 217 6.67 6.35 14.38
CA PRO A 217 5.93 5.79 13.26
C PRO A 217 6.49 6.29 11.93
N VAL A 218 6.53 5.44 10.90
CA VAL A 218 6.90 5.85 9.54
C VAL A 218 5.63 6.22 8.79
N ILE A 219 5.55 7.47 8.33
CA ILE A 219 4.43 7.99 7.55
C ILE A 219 4.75 7.77 6.07
N TYR A 220 3.91 7.01 5.38
CA TYR A 220 4.15 6.54 4.02
C TYR A 220 3.85 7.60 2.95
N ARG A 221 2.90 8.51 3.23
CA ARG A 221 2.60 9.77 2.53
C ARG A 221 2.02 9.66 1.11
N ASP A 222 2.33 8.62 0.34
CA ASP A 222 1.81 8.44 -1.03
C ASP A 222 1.02 7.13 -1.22
N PHE A 223 0.14 6.83 -0.26
CA PHE A 223 -0.69 5.62 -0.27
C PHE A 223 -1.77 5.66 -1.37
N LYS A 224 -1.61 4.82 -2.41
CA LYS A 224 -2.47 4.78 -3.60
C LYS A 224 -2.44 3.41 -4.28
N THR A 225 -3.42 3.12 -5.16
CA THR A 225 -3.51 1.80 -5.84
C THR A 225 -2.33 1.47 -6.76
N SER A 226 -1.58 2.45 -7.27
CA SER A 226 -0.40 2.18 -8.12
C SER A 226 0.77 1.62 -7.30
N ASN A 227 0.86 1.97 -6.00
CA ASN A 227 1.97 1.61 -5.12
C ASN A 227 1.66 0.39 -4.23
N ILE A 228 0.52 -0.28 -4.49
CA ILE A 228 0.18 -1.58 -3.92
C ILE A 228 0.46 -2.62 -5.02
N LEU A 229 1.62 -3.28 -4.93
CA LEU A 229 2.02 -4.34 -5.86
C LEU A 229 1.51 -5.70 -5.39
N LEU A 230 1.35 -6.62 -6.34
CA LEU A 230 0.71 -7.92 -6.15
C LEU A 230 1.63 -9.06 -6.59
N ASP A 231 1.83 -10.03 -5.70
CA ASP A 231 2.58 -11.25 -6.00
C ASP A 231 1.73 -12.29 -6.75
N HIS A 232 2.27 -13.50 -6.96
CA HIS A 232 1.57 -14.58 -7.64
C HIS A 232 0.23 -14.99 -6.98
N ASP A 233 0.07 -14.78 -5.68
CA ASP A 233 -1.09 -15.13 -4.87
C ASP A 233 -2.07 -13.97 -4.66
N PHE A 234 -1.83 -12.80 -5.29
CA PHE A 234 -2.50 -11.53 -4.94
C PHE A 234 -2.26 -11.10 -3.48
N THR A 235 -1.11 -11.44 -2.90
CA THR A 235 -0.65 -10.83 -1.66
C THR A 235 -0.20 -9.41 -1.96
N ALA A 236 -0.82 -8.43 -1.27
CA ALA A 236 -0.49 -7.03 -1.41
C ALA A 236 0.83 -6.69 -0.69
N LYS A 237 1.71 -5.96 -1.38
CA LYS A 237 2.93 -5.38 -0.83
C LYS A 237 3.02 -3.89 -1.20
N LEU A 238 3.37 -3.03 -0.24
CA LEU A 238 3.61 -1.61 -0.49
C LEU A 238 5.01 -1.42 -1.11
N SER A 239 5.10 -0.68 -2.22
CA SER A 239 6.36 -0.32 -2.90
C SER A 239 6.74 1.14 -2.63
N ASP A 240 7.73 1.69 -3.34
CA ASP A 240 7.88 3.13 -3.62
C ASP A 240 7.86 4.02 -2.35
N PHE A 241 8.96 3.98 -1.60
CA PHE A 241 9.11 4.66 -0.30
C PHE A 241 9.72 6.07 -0.38
N GLY A 242 9.98 6.60 -1.58
CA GLY A 242 10.78 7.83 -1.76
C GLY A 242 10.23 9.07 -1.05
N LEU A 243 8.90 9.15 -0.88
CA LEU A 243 8.23 10.25 -0.19
C LEU A 243 8.00 10.02 1.31
N ALA A 244 8.29 8.82 1.83
CA ALA A 244 8.05 8.45 3.21
C ALA A 244 8.88 9.29 4.19
N LYS A 245 8.39 9.44 5.42
CA LYS A 245 9.04 10.28 6.44
C LYS A 245 8.86 9.70 7.84
N MET A 246 9.84 9.89 8.70
CA MET A 246 9.65 9.68 10.14
C MET A 246 8.53 10.59 10.64
N GLY A 247 7.70 10.06 11.54
CA GLY A 247 6.71 10.80 12.29
C GLY A 247 7.33 11.78 13.30
N PRO A 248 6.49 12.49 14.06
CA PRO A 248 6.96 13.47 15.02
C PRO A 248 7.80 12.83 16.14
N GLU A 249 8.70 13.61 16.73
CA GLU A 249 9.57 13.19 17.84
C GLU A 249 9.25 13.98 19.12
N GLY A 250 9.47 13.36 20.29
CA GLY A 250 9.25 14.02 21.57
C GLY A 250 7.78 14.41 21.79
N GLU A 251 7.53 15.70 21.99
CA GLU A 251 6.19 16.26 22.26
C GLU A 251 5.44 16.70 20.98
N ASP A 252 6.09 16.62 19.80
CA ASP A 252 5.46 17.03 18.55
C ASP A 252 4.24 16.16 18.21
N THR A 253 3.20 16.81 17.69
CA THR A 253 1.94 16.13 17.30
C THR A 253 1.86 15.81 15.81
N HIS A 254 2.75 16.39 15.00
CA HIS A 254 2.74 16.32 13.54
C HIS A 254 4.12 16.69 12.97
N VAL A 255 4.34 16.36 11.70
CA VAL A 255 5.55 16.75 10.98
C VAL A 255 5.20 17.83 9.96
N THR A 256 5.66 19.05 10.18
CA THR A 256 5.48 20.16 9.22
C THR A 256 6.39 19.94 8.00
N THR A 257 5.80 19.90 6.81
CA THR A 257 6.56 19.68 5.57
C THR A 257 5.79 20.15 4.34
N ARG A 258 6.49 20.39 3.22
CA ARG A 258 5.86 20.71 1.92
C ARG A 258 4.81 19.65 1.58
N VAL A 259 3.66 20.07 1.07
CA VAL A 259 2.63 19.16 0.57
C VAL A 259 3.16 18.39 -0.64
N MET A 260 3.20 17.07 -0.55
CA MET A 260 3.65 16.12 -1.58
C MET A 260 2.75 14.88 -1.55
N GLY A 261 2.85 14.02 -2.58
CA GLY A 261 1.99 12.85 -2.77
C GLY A 261 0.88 13.10 -3.79
N THR A 262 0.10 12.05 -4.07
CA THR A 262 -0.78 12.01 -5.24
C THR A 262 -2.12 12.74 -5.01
N HIS A 263 -2.48 13.60 -5.96
CA HIS A 263 -3.74 14.35 -5.90
C HIS A 263 -4.97 13.43 -5.87
N GLY A 264 -5.92 13.72 -4.97
CA GLY A 264 -7.11 12.89 -4.71
C GLY A 264 -6.96 11.92 -3.53
N TYR A 265 -5.73 11.57 -3.14
CA TYR A 265 -5.46 10.71 -1.97
C TYR A 265 -5.07 11.49 -0.72
N ALA A 266 -4.50 12.69 -0.88
CA ALA A 266 -4.02 13.50 0.25
C ALA A 266 -5.15 13.95 1.19
N ALA A 267 -4.88 13.87 2.49
CA ALA A 267 -5.81 14.25 3.55
C ALA A 267 -6.03 15.78 3.61
N PRO A 268 -7.26 16.25 3.89
CA PRO A 268 -7.61 17.68 3.77
C PRO A 268 -6.79 18.58 4.69
N GLU A 269 -6.54 18.17 5.94
CA GLU A 269 -5.71 18.90 6.89
C GLU A 269 -4.26 19.03 6.39
N TYR A 270 -3.71 17.96 5.80
CA TYR A 270 -2.34 17.96 5.29
C TYR A 270 -2.20 18.89 4.08
N VAL A 271 -3.19 18.91 3.18
CA VAL A 271 -3.23 19.85 2.05
C VAL A 271 -3.37 21.30 2.52
N MET A 272 -4.11 21.55 3.61
CA MET A 272 -4.37 22.90 4.12
C MET A 272 -3.23 23.48 4.97
N THR A 273 -2.56 22.68 5.80
CA THR A 273 -1.56 23.17 6.78
C THR A 273 -0.15 22.62 6.58
N GLY A 274 0.05 21.60 5.74
CA GLY A 274 1.33 20.88 5.63
C GLY A 274 1.65 20.00 6.84
N HIS A 275 0.73 19.84 7.80
CA HIS A 275 0.92 18.98 8.98
C HIS A 275 0.70 17.52 8.59
N LEU A 276 1.80 16.77 8.48
CA LEU A 276 1.78 15.35 8.12
C LEU A 276 1.70 14.48 9.37
N THR A 277 0.80 13.48 9.37
CA THR A 277 0.65 12.51 10.47
C THR A 277 0.38 11.11 9.93
N ALA A 278 0.53 10.07 10.76
CA ALA A 278 0.08 8.71 10.41
C ALA A 278 -1.42 8.66 10.04
N LYS A 279 -2.25 9.55 10.60
CA LYS A 279 -3.67 9.68 10.24
C LYS A 279 -3.89 10.23 8.82
N SER A 280 -2.91 10.86 8.21
CA SER A 280 -2.96 11.28 6.80
C SER A 280 -2.91 10.07 5.87
N ASP A 281 -2.09 9.06 6.16
CA ASP A 281 -2.10 7.78 5.41
C ASP A 281 -3.42 7.01 5.60
N VAL A 282 -4.03 7.06 6.81
CA VAL A 282 -5.34 6.43 7.06
C VAL A 282 -6.42 7.01 6.15
N TYR A 283 -6.38 8.32 5.87
CA TYR A 283 -7.28 8.95 4.91
C TYR A 283 -7.08 8.40 3.50
N SER A 284 -5.83 8.35 3.04
CA SER A 284 -5.45 7.80 1.73
C SER A 284 -5.82 6.31 1.59
N TYR A 285 -5.68 5.52 2.66
CA TYR A 285 -6.18 4.14 2.76
C TYR A 285 -7.71 4.08 2.59
N GLY A 286 -8.43 5.01 3.22
CA GLY A 286 -9.88 5.18 3.03
C GLY A 286 -10.27 5.46 1.58
N VAL A 287 -9.48 6.23 0.83
CA VAL A 287 -9.69 6.44 -0.61
C VAL A 287 -9.51 5.13 -1.39
N VAL A 288 -8.45 4.36 -1.12
CA VAL A 288 -8.21 3.05 -1.75
C VAL A 288 -9.34 2.04 -1.44
N LEU A 289 -9.94 2.08 -0.24
CA LEU A 289 -11.15 1.28 0.03
C LEU A 289 -12.33 1.66 -0.88
N LEU A 290 -12.52 2.96 -1.19
CA LEU A 290 -13.55 3.38 -2.14
C LEU A 290 -13.24 2.91 -3.57
N GLU A 291 -11.98 2.92 -3.99
CA GLU A 291 -11.56 2.39 -5.30
C GLU A 291 -11.84 0.88 -5.38
N LEU A 292 -11.53 0.12 -4.33
CA LEU A 292 -11.82 -1.31 -4.22
C LEU A 292 -13.33 -1.62 -4.23
N LEU A 293 -14.15 -0.81 -3.54
CA LEU A 293 -15.62 -0.98 -3.53
C LEU A 293 -16.26 -0.66 -4.89
N THR A 294 -15.82 0.41 -5.55
CA THR A 294 -16.53 1.04 -6.68
C THR A 294 -15.93 0.72 -8.05
N GLY A 295 -14.66 0.33 -8.12
CA GLY A 295 -13.92 0.18 -9.38
C GLY A 295 -13.67 1.50 -10.11
N ARG A 296 -13.88 2.65 -9.46
CA ARG A 296 -13.57 4.00 -9.99
C ARG A 296 -12.25 4.52 -9.43
N ARG A 297 -11.57 5.37 -10.20
CA ARG A 297 -10.34 6.08 -9.83
C ARG A 297 -10.62 7.17 -8.80
N ALA A 298 -9.67 7.42 -7.88
CA ALA A 298 -9.72 8.52 -6.92
C ALA A 298 -9.97 9.89 -7.57
N MET A 299 -9.33 10.13 -8.73
CA MET A 299 -9.54 11.26 -9.62
C MET A 299 -9.86 10.77 -11.03
N ASP A 300 -10.97 11.22 -11.62
CA ASP A 300 -11.34 10.91 -13.00
C ASP A 300 -11.82 12.16 -13.76
N LYS A 301 -10.89 12.79 -14.49
CA LYS A 301 -11.14 13.99 -15.32
C LYS A 301 -12.09 13.73 -16.50
N THR A 302 -12.46 12.48 -16.79
CA THR A 302 -13.45 12.15 -17.83
C THR A 302 -14.89 12.27 -17.33
N LYS A 303 -15.09 12.48 -16.03
CA LYS A 303 -16.41 12.64 -15.39
C LYS A 303 -16.80 14.12 -15.28
N PRO A 304 -18.10 14.43 -15.10
CA PRO A 304 -18.53 15.79 -14.76
C PRO A 304 -17.86 16.27 -13.46
N LYS A 305 -17.62 17.57 -13.32
CA LYS A 305 -16.94 18.20 -12.16
C LYS A 305 -17.40 17.74 -10.77
N LYS A 306 -18.66 17.33 -10.61
CA LYS A 306 -19.25 16.83 -9.35
C LYS A 306 -18.93 15.36 -9.06
N GLU A 307 -18.41 14.62 -10.04
CA GLU A 307 -18.01 13.22 -9.96
C GLU A 307 -16.49 12.99 -10.19
N GLU A 308 -15.72 14.03 -10.54
CA GLU A 308 -14.26 13.94 -10.75
C GLU A 308 -13.52 13.41 -9.51
N LYS A 309 -13.98 13.80 -8.30
CA LYS A 309 -13.44 13.37 -7.01
C LYS A 309 -14.25 12.20 -6.46
N LEU A 310 -13.64 11.02 -6.40
CA LEU A 310 -14.30 9.80 -5.90
C LEU A 310 -14.89 9.97 -4.50
N VAL A 311 -14.13 10.61 -3.61
CA VAL A 311 -14.50 10.83 -2.21
C VAL A 311 -15.82 11.61 -2.09
N ASP A 312 -15.95 12.72 -2.81
CA ASP A 312 -17.11 13.60 -2.71
C ASP A 312 -18.34 13.02 -3.42
N TRP A 313 -18.12 12.25 -4.50
CA TRP A 313 -19.16 11.49 -5.17
C TRP A 313 -19.68 10.31 -4.35
N ALA A 314 -18.79 9.56 -3.70
CA ALA A 314 -19.15 8.32 -2.99
C ALA A 314 -19.80 8.57 -1.63
N LYS A 315 -19.33 9.57 -0.86
CA LYS A 315 -19.80 9.91 0.51
C LYS A 315 -21.32 9.79 0.71
N PRO A 316 -22.20 10.35 -0.16
CA PRO A 316 -23.65 10.26 0.03
C PRO A 316 -24.23 8.83 -0.02
N TYR A 317 -23.53 7.86 -0.62
CA TYR A 317 -24.01 6.50 -0.81
C TYR A 317 -23.56 5.53 0.29
N LEU A 318 -22.49 5.85 1.03
CA LEU A 318 -21.88 4.98 2.04
C LEU A 318 -22.77 4.75 3.27
N THR A 319 -23.64 5.70 3.61
CA THR A 319 -24.46 5.67 4.83
C THR A 319 -25.69 4.75 4.76
N SER A 320 -26.04 4.24 3.58
CA SER A 320 -27.24 3.41 3.40
C SER A 320 -26.94 2.21 2.52
N SER A 321 -27.16 1.01 3.04
CA SER A 321 -26.96 -0.26 2.34
C SER A 321 -27.74 -0.37 1.03
N ARG A 322 -28.86 0.37 0.87
CA ARG A 322 -29.59 0.45 -0.42
C ARG A 322 -28.86 1.32 -1.44
N ARG A 323 -28.26 2.43 -0.99
CA ARG A 323 -27.52 3.38 -1.84
C ARG A 323 -26.13 2.85 -2.19
N LEU A 324 -25.47 2.16 -1.27
CA LEU A 324 -24.17 1.52 -1.50
C LEU A 324 -24.20 0.58 -2.70
N ARG A 325 -25.25 -0.26 -2.83
CA ARG A 325 -25.40 -1.18 -3.97
C ARG A 325 -25.49 -0.48 -5.34
N CYS A 326 -25.81 0.80 -5.39
CA CYS A 326 -25.80 1.59 -6.63
C CYS A 326 -24.40 2.07 -7.05
N ILE A 327 -23.40 2.01 -6.17
CA ILE A 327 -22.02 2.43 -6.45
C ILE A 327 -21.00 1.29 -6.40
N MET A 328 -21.39 0.10 -5.95
CA MET A 328 -20.54 -1.11 -6.02
C MET A 328 -20.11 -1.40 -7.45
N ASP A 329 -18.87 -1.85 -7.62
CA ASP A 329 -18.30 -2.22 -8.93
C ASP A 329 -19.20 -3.24 -9.65
N HIS A 330 -19.75 -2.84 -10.80
CA HIS A 330 -20.69 -3.67 -11.57
C HIS A 330 -20.08 -5.00 -12.01
N ARG A 331 -18.75 -5.09 -12.14
CA ARG A 331 -18.03 -6.30 -12.52
C ARG A 331 -18.04 -7.37 -11.43
N LEU A 332 -18.39 -7.01 -10.19
CA LEU A 332 -18.64 -7.98 -9.12
C LEU A 332 -19.97 -8.72 -9.29
N ALA A 333 -20.90 -8.22 -10.11
CA ALA A 333 -22.18 -8.88 -10.43
C ALA A 333 -22.99 -9.42 -9.23
N GLY A 334 -22.92 -8.76 -8.07
CA GLY A 334 -23.57 -9.22 -6.84
C GLY A 334 -22.81 -10.29 -6.04
N SER A 335 -21.64 -10.75 -6.51
CA SER A 335 -20.75 -11.71 -5.85
C SER A 335 -19.89 -11.04 -4.75
N TYR A 336 -20.55 -10.35 -3.82
CA TYR A 336 -19.96 -9.71 -2.65
C TYR A 336 -20.89 -9.83 -1.43
N SER A 337 -20.32 -9.93 -0.22
CA SER A 337 -21.09 -10.00 1.03
C SER A 337 -21.83 -8.69 1.32
N THR A 338 -23.13 -8.73 1.61
CA THR A 338 -23.94 -7.52 1.89
C THR A 338 -23.59 -6.85 3.22
N LYS A 339 -23.23 -7.65 4.23
CA LYS A 339 -22.70 -7.20 5.52
C LYS A 339 -21.26 -6.73 5.36
N GLY A 340 -20.40 -7.51 4.70
CA GLY A 340 -19.00 -7.17 4.47
C GLY A 340 -18.82 -5.86 3.71
N SER A 341 -19.52 -5.67 2.59
CA SER A 341 -19.51 -4.42 1.83
C SER A 341 -20.00 -3.21 2.64
N ARG A 342 -21.03 -3.38 3.48
CA ARG A 342 -21.52 -2.34 4.40
C ARG A 342 -20.46 -1.96 5.43
N GLU A 343 -19.82 -2.93 6.06
CA GLU A 343 -18.77 -2.66 7.05
C GLU A 343 -17.51 -2.04 6.41
N VAL A 344 -17.11 -2.49 5.22
CA VAL A 344 -16.02 -1.84 4.46
C VAL A 344 -16.37 -0.40 4.08
N ALA A 345 -17.62 -0.11 3.68
CA ALA A 345 -18.08 1.24 3.38
C ALA A 345 -18.12 2.15 4.63
N SER A 346 -18.55 1.60 5.77
CA SER A 346 -18.51 2.28 7.08
C SER A 346 -17.07 2.58 7.51
N LEU A 347 -16.18 1.60 7.37
CA LEU A 347 -14.75 1.74 7.65
C LEU A 347 -14.10 2.81 6.76
N ALA A 348 -14.37 2.77 5.46
CA ALA A 348 -13.89 3.79 4.51
C ALA A 348 -14.38 5.19 4.90
N LEU A 349 -15.66 5.34 5.27
CA LEU A 349 -16.23 6.61 5.72
C LEU A 349 -15.54 7.17 6.98
N ARG A 350 -15.18 6.32 7.96
CA ARG A 350 -14.37 6.75 9.13
C ARG A 350 -12.94 7.14 8.73
N CYS A 351 -12.31 6.37 7.84
CA CYS A 351 -10.95 6.64 7.38
C CYS A 351 -10.86 7.99 6.64
N ILE A 352 -11.85 8.34 5.81
CA ILE A 352 -11.92 9.62 5.10
C ILE A 352 -12.52 10.78 5.92
N SER A 353 -12.61 10.67 7.26
CA SER A 353 -13.11 11.77 8.09
C SER A 353 -12.25 13.03 7.91
N PRO A 354 -12.83 14.23 7.77
CA PRO A 354 -12.07 15.48 7.75
C PRO A 354 -11.25 15.68 9.03
N SER A 355 -11.75 15.22 10.18
CA SER A 355 -11.03 15.23 11.46
C SER A 355 -10.07 14.04 11.55
N PRO A 356 -8.75 14.25 11.72
CA PRO A 356 -7.79 13.16 11.91
C PRO A 356 -8.02 12.36 13.19
N LYS A 357 -8.69 12.94 14.19
CA LYS A 357 -8.96 12.29 15.49
C LYS A 357 -9.93 11.11 15.32
N ASP A 358 -10.96 11.28 14.48
CA ASP A 358 -12.03 10.31 14.27
C ASP A 358 -11.60 9.11 13.39
N ARG A 359 -10.48 9.24 12.67
CA ARG A 359 -9.94 8.18 11.83
C ARG A 359 -9.42 7.03 12.71
N PRO A 360 -9.69 5.76 12.40
CA PRO A 360 -9.20 4.63 13.19
C PRO A 360 -7.67 4.51 13.14
N GLN A 361 -7.08 3.74 14.06
CA GLN A 361 -5.69 3.27 13.90
C GLN A 361 -5.66 2.12 12.89
N MET A 362 -4.52 1.96 12.17
CA MET A 362 -4.39 0.90 11.17
C MET A 362 -4.46 -0.52 11.76
N SER A 363 -4.09 -0.70 13.03
CA SER A 363 -4.36 -1.94 13.80
C SER A 363 -5.85 -2.29 13.81
N THR A 364 -6.70 -1.35 14.23
CA THR A 364 -8.16 -1.51 14.23
C THR A 364 -8.74 -1.70 12.83
N VAL A 365 -8.13 -1.09 11.81
CA VAL A 365 -8.51 -1.31 10.38
C VAL A 365 -8.27 -2.77 9.98
N VAL A 366 -7.09 -3.33 10.32
CA VAL A 366 -6.77 -4.75 10.06
C VAL A 366 -7.77 -5.66 10.76
N GLU A 367 -7.96 -5.49 12.08
CA GLU A 367 -8.88 -6.30 12.89
C GLU A 367 -10.31 -6.25 12.35
N THR A 368 -10.79 -5.06 11.95
CA THR A 368 -12.12 -4.89 11.34
C THR A 368 -12.25 -5.70 10.06
N LEU A 369 -11.24 -5.65 9.17
CA LEU A 369 -11.30 -6.30 7.85
C LEU A 369 -11.12 -7.82 7.91
N GLU A 370 -10.24 -8.33 8.79
CA GLU A 370 -10.07 -9.77 9.00
C GLU A 370 -11.38 -10.43 9.47
N GLY A 371 -12.14 -9.75 10.34
CA GLY A 371 -13.47 -10.21 10.77
C GLY A 371 -14.52 -10.33 9.65
N LEU A 372 -14.27 -9.79 8.46
CA LEU A 372 -15.19 -9.85 7.31
C LEU A 372 -14.85 -10.97 6.32
N GLN A 373 -13.67 -11.60 6.42
CA GLN A 373 -13.13 -12.48 5.39
C GLN A 373 -13.94 -13.77 5.17
N HIS A 374 -14.69 -14.20 6.18
CA HIS A 374 -15.47 -15.46 6.16
C HIS A 374 -16.98 -15.27 5.93
N LEU A 375 -17.43 -14.05 5.61
CA LEU A 375 -18.85 -13.75 5.38
C LEU A 375 -19.33 -14.30 4.02
N LYS A 376 -20.44 -15.06 4.04
CA LYS A 376 -21.00 -15.78 2.87
C LYS A 376 -22.35 -15.22 2.38
N ASP A 377 -22.83 -14.11 2.93
CA ASP A 377 -24.12 -13.48 2.61
C ASP A 377 -24.07 -12.69 1.27
N MET A 378 -23.90 -13.40 0.15
CA MET A 378 -23.71 -12.77 -1.16
C MET A 378 -24.94 -11.98 -1.60
N ALA A 379 -24.72 -10.80 -2.20
CA ALA A 379 -25.79 -9.91 -2.67
C ALA A 379 -26.64 -10.54 -3.79
N VAL A 380 -26.04 -11.39 -4.62
CA VAL A 380 -26.75 -12.19 -5.65
C VAL A 380 -27.68 -13.23 -5.03
N SER A 381 -27.26 -13.91 -3.96
CA SER A 381 -28.05 -14.96 -3.27
C SER A 381 -29.17 -14.40 -2.41
N SER A 382 -29.11 -13.12 -2.04
CA SER A 382 -30.06 -12.44 -1.14
C SER A 382 -31.06 -11.54 -1.85
N GLY A 383 -31.15 -11.61 -3.20
CA GLY A 383 -32.01 -10.74 -4.00
C GLY A 383 -31.65 -9.26 -3.95
N ALA A 384 -30.48 -8.92 -3.42
CA ALA A 384 -30.00 -7.55 -3.27
C ALA A 384 -29.39 -6.98 -4.57
N TRP A 385 -29.12 -7.85 -5.55
CA TRP A 385 -28.61 -7.55 -6.87
C TRP A 385 -29.57 -8.06 -7.97
N PRO A 386 -29.81 -7.31 -9.06
CA PRO A 386 -29.30 -5.97 -9.35
C PRO A 386 -29.90 -4.90 -8.42
N PRO A 387 -29.20 -3.78 -8.18
CA PRO A 387 -29.75 -2.68 -7.39
C PRO A 387 -30.99 -2.11 -8.08
N VAL A 388 -32.05 -1.84 -7.31
CA VAL A 388 -33.27 -1.19 -7.83
C VAL A 388 -32.93 0.27 -8.18
N VAL A 389 -32.54 0.51 -9.43
CA VAL A 389 -32.37 1.84 -10.02
C VAL A 389 -33.75 2.44 -10.28
N GLY A 390 -34.37 2.95 -9.22
CA GLY A 390 -35.65 3.65 -9.32
C GLY A 390 -35.51 4.87 -10.22
N ARG A 391 -36.13 4.84 -11.42
CA ARG A 391 -36.14 5.92 -12.41
C ARG A 391 -36.62 7.28 -11.85
N HIS A 392 -37.29 7.27 -10.69
CA HIS A 392 -37.81 8.45 -10.01
C HIS A 392 -36.80 9.17 -9.09
N ALA A 393 -35.70 8.54 -8.67
CA ALA A 393 -34.78 9.11 -7.67
C ALA A 393 -33.98 10.32 -8.18
N ILE A 394 -33.74 10.41 -9.49
CA ILE A 394 -33.00 11.52 -10.13
C ILE A 394 -33.96 12.65 -10.55
N SER A 395 -35.20 12.33 -10.93
CA SER A 395 -36.17 13.30 -11.44
C SER A 395 -36.86 14.13 -10.34
N ALA A 396 -37.05 13.57 -9.13
CA ALA A 396 -37.81 14.23 -8.06
C ALA A 396 -37.18 15.54 -7.58
N LYS A 397 -35.83 15.61 -7.53
CA LYS A 397 -35.12 16.81 -7.08
C LYS A 397 -35.22 17.95 -8.10
N THR A 398 -35.02 17.65 -9.38
CA THR A 398 -35.17 18.61 -10.48
C THR A 398 -36.59 19.16 -10.62
N LYS A 399 -37.64 18.36 -10.33
CA LYS A 399 -39.02 18.84 -10.36
C LYS A 399 -39.36 19.78 -9.19
N LEU A 400 -38.90 19.51 -7.97
CA LEU A 400 -39.09 20.44 -6.85
C LEU A 400 -38.33 21.75 -7.04
N ASP A 401 -37.05 21.68 -7.45
CA ASP A 401 -36.23 22.88 -7.65
C ASP A 401 -36.79 23.78 -8.77
N ASN A 402 -37.33 23.19 -9.85
CA ASN A 402 -37.98 23.94 -10.93
C ASN A 402 -39.33 24.56 -10.49
N MET A 403 -40.14 23.86 -9.69
CA MET A 403 -41.39 24.43 -9.14
C MET A 403 -41.11 25.57 -8.14
N ALA A 404 -40.05 25.46 -7.33
CA ALA A 404 -39.64 26.51 -6.40
C ALA A 404 -39.16 27.78 -7.14
N ASN A 405 -38.36 27.62 -8.21
CA ASN A 405 -37.91 28.74 -9.05
C ASN A 405 -39.05 29.36 -9.86
N ALA A 406 -40.01 28.58 -10.36
CA ALA A 406 -41.19 29.12 -11.03
C ALA A 406 -42.02 30.03 -10.11
N ARG A 407 -42.28 29.58 -8.87
CA ARG A 407 -43.03 30.38 -7.87
C ARG A 407 -42.31 31.66 -7.45
N ARG A 408 -40.97 31.65 -7.33
CA ARG A 408 -40.18 32.87 -7.06
C ARG A 408 -40.17 33.86 -8.22
N ARG A 409 -40.21 33.40 -9.47
CA ARG A 409 -40.30 34.29 -10.64
C ARG A 409 -41.68 34.93 -10.80
N SER A 410 -42.77 34.24 -10.44
CA SER A 410 -44.11 34.83 -10.46
C SER A 410 -44.38 35.88 -9.37
N SER A 411 -43.67 35.82 -8.23
CA SER A 411 -43.84 36.80 -7.14
C SER A 411 -43.11 38.13 -7.39
N SER A 412 -42.00 38.12 -8.13
CA SER A 412 -41.22 39.33 -8.42
C SER A 412 -41.72 40.13 -9.64
N ALA A 413 -42.75 39.65 -10.34
CA ALA A 413 -43.35 40.31 -11.50
C ALA A 413 -44.71 41.00 -11.19
N LYS A 414 -45.00 41.24 -9.91
CA LYS A 414 -46.22 41.93 -9.43
C LYS A 414 -45.95 43.13 -8.49
N LEU A 415 -44.70 43.57 -8.40
CA LEU A 415 -44.30 44.85 -7.79
C LEU A 415 -43.22 45.50 -8.66
N ALA A 416 -43.68 46.12 -9.75
CA ALA A 416 -42.97 47.08 -10.59
C ALA A 416 -44.05 47.93 -11.30
#